data_AF-L0DVU4-F1
#
_entry.id   AF-L0DVU4-F1
#
_cell.length_a   1.000
_cell.length_b   1.000
_cell.length_c   1.000
_cell.angle_alpha   90.00
_cell.angle_beta   90.00
_cell.angle_gamma   90.00
#
_symmetry.space_group_name_H-M   'P 1'
#
loop_
_entity.id
_entity.type
_entity.pdbx_description
1 polymer ?
#
loop_
_entity_poly.entity_id
_entity_poly.type
_entity_poly.pdbx_seq_one_letter_code
_entity_poly.pdbx_strand_id
1 'polypeptide(L)'
;MQWLAESRVSRPLRNGDGFYVLRGKYGRLTDGAVVEMLAWLGEEGIVAGTLVGGYSVAYTPPGGPYLEKLTFFRIIERVPFSRLAPSQPAVADPDLPF
;
A
#
# COMPACT_ATOMS: atom_id res chain seq x y z
N MET A 1 -7.53 -4.62 2.88
CA MET A 1 -6.93 -3.38 2.33
C MET A 1 -6.57 -3.46 0.86
N GLN A 2 -6.34 -4.65 0.29
CA GLN A 2 -6.13 -4.85 -1.15
C GLN A 2 -7.15 -4.09 -2.02
N TRP A 3 -8.45 -4.24 -1.74
CA TRP A 3 -9.52 -3.58 -2.50
C TRP A 3 -9.38 -2.05 -2.53
N LEU A 4 -8.97 -1.43 -1.41
CA LEU A 4 -8.83 0.03 -1.31
C LEU A 4 -7.60 0.51 -2.07
N ALA A 5 -6.50 -0.25 -2.00
CA ALA A 5 -5.29 0.00 -2.75
C ALA A 5 -5.52 -0.03 -4.27
N GLU A 6 -6.43 -0.89 -4.74
CA GLU A 6 -6.78 -1.06 -6.16
C GLU A 6 -7.94 -0.16 -6.62
N SER A 7 -8.63 0.49 -5.66
CA SER A 7 -9.81 1.30 -5.95
C SER A 7 -9.48 2.63 -6.63
N ARG A 8 -10.46 3.19 -7.36
CA ARG A 8 -10.35 4.54 -7.96
C ARG A 8 -10.38 5.68 -6.95
N VAL A 9 -10.74 5.40 -5.69
CA VAL A 9 -10.80 6.41 -4.63
C VAL A 9 -9.43 6.64 -3.99
N SER A 10 -8.48 5.73 -4.19
CA SER A 10 -7.09 5.89 -3.74
C SER A 10 -6.17 6.35 -4.87
N ARG A 11 -4.96 6.76 -4.47
CA ARG A 11 -3.87 7.13 -5.38
C ARG A 11 -2.57 6.47 -4.90
N PRO A 12 -1.80 5.82 -5.78
CA PRO A 12 -0.53 5.22 -5.40
C PRO A 12 0.48 6.30 -5.00
N LEU A 13 1.38 5.95 -4.09
CA LEU A 13 2.57 6.74 -3.80
C LEU A 13 3.58 6.63 -4.96
N ARG A 14 4.41 7.66 -5.13
CA ARG A 14 5.38 7.72 -6.25
C ARG A 14 6.42 6.59 -6.23
N ASN A 15 6.77 6.10 -5.05
CA ASN A 15 7.70 4.98 -4.86
C ASN A 15 7.04 3.61 -5.01
N GLY A 16 5.71 3.52 -5.17
CA GLY A 16 4.97 2.27 -5.25
C GLY A 16 4.69 1.58 -3.90
N ASP A 17 5.30 2.04 -2.81
CA ASP A 17 5.20 1.40 -1.49
C ASP A 17 4.04 1.94 -0.64
N GLY A 18 2.86 2.04 -1.26
CA GLY A 18 1.66 2.46 -0.59
C GLY A 18 0.72 3.29 -1.44
N PHE A 19 -0.31 3.83 -0.80
CA PHE A 19 -1.31 4.66 -1.44
C PHE A 19 -1.88 5.68 -0.45
N TYR A 20 -2.66 6.63 -0.93
CA TYR A 20 -3.39 7.57 -0.08
C TYR A 20 -4.81 7.78 -0.58
N VAL A 21 -5.71 8.10 0.37
CA VAL A 21 -7.08 8.52 0.11
C VAL A 21 -7.17 9.99 0.50
N LEU A 22 -7.55 10.83 -0.46
CA LEU A 22 -7.78 12.26 -0.23
C LEU A 22 -9.18 12.47 0.34
N ARG A 23 -9.34 13.55 1.11
CA ARG A 23 -10.66 14.08 1.42
C ARG A 23 -11.47 14.38 0.15
N GLY A 24 -12.77 14.17 0.23
CA GLY A 24 -13.74 14.42 -0.85
C GLY A 24 -13.81 13.28 -1.87
N LYS A 25 -13.30 12.10 -1.53
CA LYS A 25 -13.48 10.89 -2.33
C LYS A 25 -14.67 10.14 -1.79
N TYR A 26 -15.54 9.69 -2.69
CA TYR A 26 -16.78 9.02 -2.32
C TYR A 26 -16.77 7.59 -2.85
N GLY A 27 -17.30 6.67 -2.03
CA GLY A 27 -17.57 5.29 -2.40
C GLY A 27 -19.03 4.95 -2.15
N ARG A 28 -19.52 3.93 -2.85
CA ARG A 28 -20.83 3.32 -2.57
C ARG A 28 -20.58 1.98 -1.88
N LEU A 29 -21.14 1.84 -0.69
CA LEU A 29 -21.10 0.62 0.10
C LEU A 29 -22.04 -0.44 -0.49
N THR A 30 -21.92 -1.68 -0.01
CA THR A 30 -22.69 -2.83 -0.52
C THR A 30 -24.19 -2.74 -0.20
N ASP A 31 -24.55 -2.03 0.86
CA ASP A 31 -25.94 -1.69 1.22
C ASP A 31 -26.51 -0.52 0.39
N GLY A 32 -25.69 0.07 -0.50
CA GLY A 32 -26.06 1.20 -1.35
C GLY A 32 -25.76 2.57 -0.75
N ALA A 33 -25.33 2.66 0.51
CA ALA A 33 -24.99 3.93 1.13
C ALA A 33 -23.81 4.61 0.41
N VAL A 34 -23.88 5.92 0.24
CA VAL A 34 -22.77 6.72 -0.31
C VAL A 34 -22.06 7.40 0.85
N VAL A 35 -20.76 7.14 0.98
CA VAL A 35 -19.94 7.65 2.07
C VAL A 35 -18.74 8.42 1.54
N GLU A 36 -18.31 9.44 2.27
CA GLU A 36 -17.01 10.07 2.06
C GLU A 36 -15.94 9.14 2.67
N MET A 37 -15.02 8.68 1.84
CA MET A 37 -14.12 7.58 2.16
C MET A 37 -13.19 7.89 3.32
N LEU A 38 -12.68 9.12 3.42
CA LEU A 38 -11.76 9.48 4.50
C LEU A 38 -12.48 9.50 5.86
N ALA A 39 -13.69 10.08 5.91
CA ALA A 39 -14.54 10.08 7.09
C ALA A 39 -14.97 8.66 7.49
N TRP A 40 -15.48 7.87 6.54
CA TRP A 40 -15.90 6.50 6.78
C TRP A 40 -14.76 5.61 7.28
N LEU A 41 -13.55 5.72 6.70
CA LEU A 41 -12.38 5.01 7.22
C LEU A 41 -12.09 5.37 8.69
N GLY A 42 -12.27 6.64 9.06
CA GLY A 42 -12.13 7.09 10.45
C GLY A 42 -13.19 6.48 11.39
N GLU A 43 -14.45 6.39 10.96
CA GLU A 43 -15.54 5.75 11.70
C GLU A 43 -15.30 4.25 11.92
N GLU A 44 -14.69 3.58 10.93
CA GLU A 44 -14.24 2.18 11.02
C GLU A 44 -12.95 2.00 11.87
N GLY A 45 -12.44 3.07 12.48
CA GLY A 45 -11.25 3.05 13.33
C GLY A 45 -9.92 3.02 12.57
N ILE A 46 -9.92 3.26 11.26
CA ILE A 46 -8.71 3.32 10.44
C ILE A 46 -8.14 4.74 10.50
N VAL A 47 -7.39 4.99 11.57
CA VAL A 47 -6.80 6.29 11.88
C VAL A 47 -5.27 6.25 11.90
N ALA A 48 -4.62 7.40 12.03
CA ALA A 48 -3.16 7.47 12.14
C ALA A 48 -2.62 6.58 13.27
N GLY A 49 -1.51 5.88 13.00
CA GLY A 49 -0.89 4.92 13.92
C GLY A 49 -1.44 3.49 13.82
N THR A 50 -2.56 3.29 13.12
CA THR A 50 -3.15 1.95 12.94
C THR A 50 -2.30 1.10 12.00
N LEU A 51 -2.18 -0.19 12.31
CA LEU A 51 -1.66 -1.22 11.42
C LEU A 51 -2.83 -2.02 10.84
N VAL A 52 -2.99 -2.02 9.52
CA VAL A 52 -4.13 -2.69 8.89
C VAL A 52 -3.77 -3.27 7.53
N GLY A 53 -4.03 -4.56 7.35
CA GLY A 53 -3.88 -5.27 6.06
C GLY A 53 -2.50 -5.12 5.41
N GLY A 54 -1.42 -5.11 6.20
CA GLY A 54 -0.05 -4.96 5.71
C GLY A 54 0.40 -3.50 5.52
N TYR A 55 -0.37 -2.52 6.02
CA TYR A 55 -0.04 -1.10 5.94
C TYR A 55 0.04 -0.46 7.32
N SER A 56 0.92 0.52 7.48
CA SER A 56 0.88 1.50 8.56
C SER A 56 0.22 2.79 8.07
N VAL A 57 -0.65 3.38 8.89
CA VAL A 57 -1.50 4.51 8.49
C VAL A 57 -0.97 5.82 9.07
N ALA A 58 -0.89 6.85 8.24
CA ALA A 58 -0.58 8.22 8.63
C ALA A 58 -1.65 9.19 8.17
N TYR A 59 -1.92 10.23 8.96
CA TYR A 59 -2.87 11.27 8.62
C TYR A 59 -2.14 12.58 8.30
N THR A 60 -2.57 13.26 7.25
CA THR A 60 -2.17 14.64 6.94
C THR A 60 -3.38 15.54 7.23
N PRO A 61 -3.31 16.43 8.23
CA PRO A 61 -4.42 17.32 8.56
C PRO A 61 -4.61 18.40 7.48
N PRO A 62 -5.80 19.03 7.42
CA PRO A 62 -6.03 20.19 6.57
C PRO A 62 -5.21 21.41 7.06
N GLY A 63 -5.06 22.42 6.19
CA GLY A 63 -4.37 23.68 6.51
C GLY A 63 -2.88 23.72 6.21
N GLY A 64 -2.29 22.58 5.81
CA GLY A 64 -0.93 22.51 5.29
C GLY A 64 -0.83 22.72 3.78
N PRO A 65 0.39 22.64 3.19
CA PRO A 65 0.60 22.73 1.75
C PRO A 65 0.06 21.52 0.97
N TYR A 66 -0.39 20.48 1.69
CA TYR A 66 -0.93 19.26 1.12
C TYR A 66 -2.42 19.14 1.45
N LEU A 67 -3.17 18.57 0.52
CA LEU A 67 -4.57 18.20 0.77
C LEU A 67 -4.65 17.17 1.91
N GLU A 68 -5.71 17.30 2.70
CA GLU A 68 -6.05 16.36 3.76
C GLU A 68 -6.18 14.94 3.22
N LYS A 69 -5.53 13.99 3.89
CA LYS A 69 -5.46 12.58 3.44
C LYS A 69 -5.11 11.60 4.55
N LEU A 70 -5.52 10.35 4.34
CA LEU A 70 -4.95 9.18 4.99
C LEU A 70 -3.98 8.50 4.02
N THR A 71 -2.76 8.25 4.47
CA THR A 71 -1.72 7.57 3.72
C THR A 71 -1.45 6.20 4.33
N PHE A 72 -1.43 5.18 3.50
CA PHE A 72 -1.20 3.78 3.83
C PHE A 72 0.17 3.40 3.31
N PHE A 73 1.17 3.33 4.18
CA PHE A 73 2.52 2.91 3.84
C PHE A 73 2.63 1.40 3.97
N ARG A 74 3.14 0.73 2.93
CA ARG A 74 3.32 -0.73 3.00
C ARG A 74 4.35 -1.04 4.08
N ILE A 75 4.02 -1.99 4.95
CA ILE A 75 4.95 -2.48 5.96
C ILE A 75 5.98 -3.36 5.24
N ILE A 76 7.24 -2.92 5.25
CA ILE A 76 8.38 -3.63 4.65
C ILE A 76 9.37 -3.89 5.78
N GLU A 77 9.50 -5.16 6.17
CA GLU A 77 10.44 -5.56 7.21
C GLU A 77 11.85 -5.65 6.64
N ARG A 78 12.82 -5.06 7.36
CA ARG A 78 14.23 -5.26 7.05
C ARG A 78 14.66 -6.59 7.67
N VAL A 79 15.13 -7.49 6.81
CA VAL A 79 15.63 -8.81 7.20
C VAL A 79 17.17 -8.86 7.12
N PRO A 80 17.85 -9.71 7.92
CA PRO A 80 19.31 -9.74 8.00
C PRO A 80 19.99 -10.55 6.88
N PHE A 81 19.27 -10.91 5.83
CA PHE A 81 19.76 -11.74 4.73
C PHE A 81 19.55 -11.08 3.37
N SER A 82 20.46 -11.38 2.43
CA SER A 82 20.38 -10.90 1.05
C SER A 82 19.65 -11.89 0.16
N ARG A 83 19.19 -11.42 -1.00
CA ARG A 83 18.65 -12.29 -2.05
C ARG A 83 19.71 -13.31 -2.46
N LEU A 84 19.34 -14.59 -2.56
CA LEU A 84 20.21 -15.59 -3.16
C LEU A 84 20.52 -15.16 -4.60
N ALA A 85 21.80 -15.11 -4.96
CA ALA A 85 22.19 -14.90 -6.35
C ALA A 85 21.53 -16.01 -7.19
N PRO A 86 20.97 -15.69 -8.38
CA PRO A 86 20.51 -16.74 -9.27
C PRO A 86 21.69 -17.69 -9.52
N SER A 87 21.52 -18.96 -9.17
CA SER A 87 22.48 -20.02 -9.48
C SER A 87 22.72 -19.97 -10.98
N GLN A 88 23.92 -19.54 -11.36
CA GLN A 88 24.38 -19.52 -12.74
C GLN A 88 24.14 -20.92 -13.30
N PRO A 89 23.42 -21.09 -14.43
CA PRO A 89 23.28 -22.40 -15.03
C PRO A 89 24.68 -22.95 -15.24
N ALA A 90 24.95 -24.15 -14.72
CA ALA A 90 26.20 -24.85 -14.95
C ALA A 90 26.41 -24.86 -16.47
N VAL A 91 27.46 -24.17 -16.92
CA VAL A 91 27.92 -24.29 -18.30
C VAL A 91 28.24 -25.77 -18.44
N ALA A 92 27.45 -26.49 -19.23
CA ALA A 92 27.75 -27.86 -19.57
C ALA A 92 29.08 -27.81 -20.34
N ASP A 93 30.14 -28.29 -19.71
CA ASP A 93 31.46 -28.40 -20.31
C ASP A 93 31.35 -29.48 -21.41
N PRO A 94 31.46 -29.13 -22.71
CA PRO A 94 31.29 -30.09 -23.79
C PRO A 94 32.48 -31.04 -23.95
N ASP A 95 33.54 -30.91 -23.14
CA ASP A 95 34.82 -31.62 -23.36
C ASP A 95 35.09 -32.78 -22.37
N LEU A 96 34.06 -33.39 -21.75
CA LEU A 96 34.25 -34.65 -21.02
C LEU A 96 34.10 -35.86 -21.97
N PRO A 97 35.19 -36.61 -22.27
CA PRO A 97 35.07 -37.85 -23.03
C PRO A 97 34.37 -38.94 -22.19
N PHE A 98 33.44 -39.65 -22.83
CA PHE A 98 32.75 -40.84 -22.32
C PHE A 98 33.70 -42.03 -22.15
#